data_AF-V5IEP4-F1
#
_entry.id   AF-V5IEP4-F1
#
_cell.length_a   1.000
_cell.length_b   1.000
_cell.length_c   1.000
_cell.angle_alpha   90.00
_cell.angle_beta   90.00
_cell.angle_gamma   90.00
#
_symmetry.space_group_name_H-M   'P 1'
#
loop_
_entity.id
_entity.type
_entity.pdbx_description
1 polymer ?
#
loop_
_entity_poly.entity_id
_entity_poly.type
_entity_poly.pdbx_seq_one_letter_code
_entity_poly.pdbx_strand_id
1 'polypeptide(L)'
;PRASEAFTRFGEAHRSIEKYGIKLLKTIRPMLSDLNTYLNKAVPDTKLTIKKYADAKFEYLSYCLRVKEMDDEEYAYQALQEPLYRVETGNYEYRLILRCRQDARVRFAKLRSDVLVKLELLDQKHVQDIVFQLQRLVSALSQYHNDCHAVMKTTSIFPIEVDLSRSTFHYADPSVSPYQDEEEEDRGDDDDDELLEAQEMPPGAAGDSLLSCGPSTSEEGAALLLAD
;
A
#
# COMPACT_ATOMS: atom_id res chain seq x y z
N PRO A 1 45.22 24.21 -4.96
CA PRO A 1 44.89 23.62 -3.64
C PRO A 1 45.76 22.39 -3.38
N ARG A 2 46.22 22.15 -2.15
CA ARG A 2 46.92 20.89 -1.84
C ARG A 2 45.90 19.75 -1.97
N ALA A 3 46.27 18.64 -2.61
CA ALA A 3 45.35 17.52 -2.87
C ALA A 3 44.64 17.02 -1.60
N SER A 4 45.33 17.02 -0.45
CA SER A 4 44.75 16.67 0.85
C SER A 4 43.57 17.55 1.24
N GLU A 5 43.65 18.87 1.04
CA GLU A 5 42.58 19.82 1.36
C GLU A 5 41.36 19.60 0.45
N ALA A 6 41.60 19.29 -0.84
CA ALA A 6 40.52 18.97 -1.79
C ALA A 6 39.78 17.69 -1.39
N PHE A 7 40.51 16.63 -0.99
CA PHE A 7 39.90 15.39 -0.50
C PHE A 7 39.17 15.55 0.83
N THR A 8 39.69 16.37 1.76
CA THR A 8 38.99 16.67 3.02
C THR A 8 37.66 17.39 2.77
N ARG A 9 37.66 18.45 1.95
CA ARG A 9 36.44 19.18 1.59
C ARG A 9 35.41 18.29 0.89
N PHE A 10 35.88 17.41 0.01
CA PHE A 10 35.01 16.41 -0.63
C PHE A 10 34.38 15.44 0.38
N GLY A 11 35.18 14.89 1.30
CA GLY A 11 34.69 14.01 2.35
C GLY A 11 33.68 14.70 3.29
N GLU A 12 33.93 15.95 3.66
CA GLU A 12 33.01 16.75 4.48
C GLU A 12 31.69 17.04 3.77
N ALA A 13 31.74 17.30 2.46
CA ALA A 13 30.54 17.48 1.64
C ALA A 13 29.67 16.21 1.64
N HIS A 14 30.27 15.03 1.43
CA HIS A 14 29.55 13.75 1.46
C HIS A 14 28.95 13.44 2.85
N ARG A 15 29.68 13.68 3.93
CA ARG A 15 29.16 13.55 5.31
C ARG A 15 27.97 14.50 5.57
N SER A 16 27.98 15.68 4.95
CA SER A 16 26.87 16.63 5.07
C SER A 16 25.63 16.15 4.30
N ILE A 17 25.82 15.62 3.09
CA ILE A 17 24.76 15.01 2.27
C ILE A 17 24.09 13.85 3.03
N GLU A 18 24.88 12.97 3.65
CA GLU A 18 24.36 11.87 4.48
C GLU A 18 23.46 12.40 5.62
N LYS A 19 23.91 13.43 6.34
CA LYS A 19 23.13 14.06 7.42
C LYS A 19 21.80 14.63 6.91
N TYR A 20 21.78 15.24 5.72
CA TYR A 20 20.53 15.71 5.11
C TYR A 20 19.62 14.54 4.71
N GLY A 21 20.19 13.44 4.21
CA GLY A 21 19.46 12.22 3.87
C GLY A 21 18.77 11.59 5.09
N ILE A 22 19.47 11.53 6.22
CA ILE A 22 18.88 11.04 7.49
C ILE A 22 17.70 11.93 7.91
N LYS A 23 17.81 13.27 7.79
CA LYS A 23 16.71 14.20 8.10
C LYS A 23 15.51 14.01 7.17
N LEU A 24 15.76 13.82 5.87
CA LEU A 24 14.73 13.51 4.89
C LEU A 24 13.99 12.22 5.27
N LEU A 25 14.72 11.15 5.58
CA LEU A 25 14.13 9.86 5.98
C LEU A 25 13.27 9.98 7.25
N LYS A 26 13.73 10.75 8.25
CA LYS A 26 12.93 11.03 9.47
C LYS A 26 11.63 11.78 9.15
N THR A 27 11.62 12.57 8.07
CA THR A 27 10.44 13.32 7.62
C THR A 27 9.48 12.45 6.81
N ILE A 28 9.99 11.56 5.95
CA ILE A 28 9.19 10.69 5.07
C ILE A 28 8.60 9.49 5.80
N ARG A 29 9.30 8.89 6.77
CA ARG A 29 8.84 7.69 7.47
C ARG A 29 7.43 7.81 8.07
N PRO A 30 7.07 8.88 8.80
CA PRO A 30 5.70 9.07 9.30
C PRO A 30 4.66 9.14 8.17
N MET A 31 4.98 9.80 7.04
CA MET A 31 4.05 9.90 5.90
C MET A 31 3.70 8.52 5.33
N LEU A 32 4.70 7.64 5.21
CA LEU A 32 4.49 6.26 4.76
C LEU A 32 3.63 5.48 5.75
N SER A 33 3.82 5.69 7.06
CA SER A 33 3.00 5.06 8.10
C SER A 33 1.53 5.49 8.02
N ASP A 34 1.28 6.78 7.78
CA ASP A 34 -0.07 7.34 7.62
C ASP A 34 -0.77 6.75 6.38
N LEU A 35 -0.08 6.72 5.24
CA LEU A 35 -0.59 6.11 3.99
C LEU A 35 -0.83 4.61 4.15
N ASN A 36 0.08 3.90 4.82
CA ASN A 36 -0.07 2.48 5.12
C ASN A 36 -1.31 2.23 5.99
N THR A 37 -1.57 3.08 6.97
CA THR A 37 -2.78 3.00 7.80
C THR A 37 -4.04 3.26 6.98
N TYR A 38 -4.02 4.24 6.08
CA TYR A 38 -5.14 4.50 5.17
C TYR A 38 -5.44 3.27 4.30
N LEU A 39 -4.43 2.70 3.64
CA LEU A 39 -4.59 1.57 2.72
C LEU A 39 -4.96 0.26 3.42
N ASN A 40 -4.35 -0.02 4.58
CA ASN A 40 -4.48 -1.33 5.23
C ASN A 40 -5.48 -1.34 6.39
N LYS A 41 -6.03 -0.19 6.81
CA LYS A 41 -7.04 -0.13 7.87
C LYS A 41 -8.32 0.60 7.42
N ALA A 42 -8.21 1.85 6.94
CA ALA A 42 -9.40 2.65 6.61
C ALA A 42 -10.17 2.12 5.39
N VAL A 43 -9.45 1.79 4.31
CA VAL A 43 -10.08 1.23 3.10
C VAL A 43 -10.72 -0.15 3.36
N PRO A 44 -10.05 -1.11 4.04
CA PRO A 44 -10.66 -2.40 4.38
C PRO A 44 -11.89 -2.30 5.29
N ASP A 45 -11.93 -1.39 6.27
CA ASP A 45 -13.10 -1.17 7.12
C ASP A 45 -14.32 -0.69 6.30
N THR A 46 -14.09 0.22 5.36
CA THR A 46 -15.14 0.69 4.45
C THR A 46 -15.60 -0.44 3.53
N LYS A 47 -14.68 -1.21 2.95
CA LYS A 47 -15.00 -2.40 2.14
C LYS A 47 -15.82 -3.43 2.91
N LEU A 48 -15.52 -3.67 4.19
CA LEU A 48 -16.30 -4.58 5.04
C LEU A 48 -17.74 -4.11 5.18
N THR A 49 -17.97 -2.81 5.30
CA THR A 49 -19.31 -2.23 5.43
C THR A 49 -20.08 -2.34 4.11
N ILE A 50 -19.40 -2.08 2.98
CA ILE A 50 -19.97 -2.28 1.64
C ILE A 50 -20.37 -3.75 1.43
N LYS A 51 -19.55 -4.70 1.88
CA LYS A 51 -19.86 -6.14 1.79
C LYS A 51 -21.13 -6.49 2.55
N LYS A 52 -21.24 -6.04 3.82
CA LYS A 52 -22.47 -6.24 4.62
C LYS A 52 -23.72 -5.63 3.96
N TYR A 53 -23.58 -4.45 3.37
CA TYR A 53 -24.64 -3.82 2.60
C TYR A 53 -25.03 -4.64 1.38
N ALA A 54 -24.06 -5.17 0.62
CA ALA A 54 -24.31 -5.99 -0.55
C ALA A 54 -25.09 -7.27 -0.18
N ASP A 55 -24.70 -7.94 0.90
CA ASP A 55 -25.39 -9.12 1.42
C ASP A 55 -26.84 -8.80 1.81
N ALA A 56 -27.06 -7.70 2.55
CA ALA A 56 -28.41 -7.27 2.94
C ALA A 56 -29.26 -6.80 1.74
N LYS A 57 -28.64 -6.20 0.72
CA LYS A 57 -29.33 -5.83 -0.53
C LYS A 57 -29.76 -7.09 -1.28
N PHE A 58 -28.88 -8.08 -1.39
CA PHE A 58 -29.21 -9.36 -2.04
C PHE A 58 -30.36 -10.06 -1.33
N GLU A 59 -30.32 -10.14 0.00
CA GLU A 59 -31.40 -10.68 0.83
C GLU A 59 -32.74 -9.94 0.63
N TYR A 60 -32.73 -8.60 0.64
CA TYR A 60 -33.95 -7.82 0.41
C TYR A 60 -34.51 -8.03 -1.01
N LEU A 61 -33.64 -8.05 -2.03
CA LEU A 61 -34.05 -8.23 -3.42
C LEU A 61 -34.57 -9.64 -3.69
N SER A 62 -34.00 -10.68 -3.07
CA SER A 62 -34.51 -12.05 -3.20
C SER A 62 -35.93 -12.17 -2.63
N TYR A 63 -36.24 -11.51 -1.52
CA TYR A 63 -37.62 -11.43 -1.02
C TYR A 63 -38.54 -10.63 -1.95
N CYS A 64 -38.08 -9.55 -2.57
CA CYS A 64 -38.87 -8.80 -3.53
C CYS A 64 -39.22 -9.66 -4.76
N LEU A 65 -38.25 -10.42 -5.26
CA LEU A 65 -38.46 -11.35 -6.37
C LEU A 65 -39.47 -12.43 -5.99
N ARG A 66 -39.32 -13.05 -4.80
CA ARG A 66 -40.25 -14.08 -4.35
C ARG A 66 -41.68 -13.58 -4.18
N VAL A 67 -41.88 -12.36 -3.67
CA VAL A 67 -43.22 -11.74 -3.62
C VAL A 67 -43.79 -11.58 -5.02
N LYS A 68 -42.99 -11.09 -5.96
CA LYS A 68 -43.43 -10.90 -7.36
C LYS A 68 -43.82 -12.23 -8.02
N GLU A 69 -43.01 -13.28 -7.87
CA GLU A 69 -43.35 -14.62 -8.36
C GLU A 69 -44.69 -15.10 -7.80
N MET A 70 -44.89 -14.90 -6.50
CA MET A 70 -46.13 -15.29 -5.83
C MET A 70 -47.36 -14.48 -6.26
N ASP A 71 -47.19 -13.20 -6.60
CA ASP A 71 -48.24 -12.34 -7.16
C ASP A 71 -48.55 -12.75 -8.62
N ASP A 72 -47.53 -13.09 -9.40
CA ASP A 72 -47.67 -13.57 -10.79
C ASP A 72 -48.41 -14.93 -10.84
N GLU A 73 -48.12 -15.85 -9.91
CA GLU A 73 -48.85 -17.11 -9.72
C GLU A 73 -50.35 -16.86 -9.41
N GLU A 74 -50.67 -15.89 -8.54
CA GLU A 74 -52.05 -15.54 -8.20
C GLU A 74 -52.79 -14.89 -9.38
N TYR A 75 -52.10 -14.09 -10.19
CA TYR A 75 -52.66 -13.52 -11.41
C TYR A 75 -52.97 -14.62 -12.45
N ALA A 76 -52.06 -15.59 -12.61
CA ALA A 76 -52.26 -16.74 -13.50
C ALA A 76 -53.48 -17.58 -13.06
N TYR A 77 -53.68 -17.80 -11.75
CA TYR A 77 -54.87 -18.46 -11.23
C TYR A 77 -56.17 -17.74 -11.66
N GLN A 78 -56.21 -16.41 -11.51
CA GLN A 78 -57.39 -15.63 -11.88
C GLN A 78 -57.70 -15.70 -13.38
N ALA A 79 -56.66 -15.81 -14.23
CA ALA A 79 -56.80 -15.88 -15.68
C ALA A 79 -57.12 -17.29 -16.21
N LEU A 80 -56.51 -18.34 -15.63
CA LEU A 80 -56.49 -19.70 -16.17
C LEU A 80 -57.23 -20.75 -15.31
N GLN A 81 -57.66 -20.37 -14.09
CA GLN A 81 -58.34 -21.24 -13.12
C GLN A 81 -57.51 -22.47 -12.67
N GLU A 82 -56.18 -22.39 -12.69
CA GLU A 82 -55.30 -23.50 -12.31
C GLU A 82 -55.16 -23.64 -10.78
N PRO A 83 -55.53 -24.77 -10.15
CA PRO A 83 -55.61 -24.87 -8.69
C PRO A 83 -54.29 -24.56 -7.96
N LEU A 84 -54.31 -23.63 -6.99
CA LEU A 84 -53.16 -23.27 -6.15
C LEU A 84 -53.28 -23.85 -4.73
N TYR A 85 -52.52 -24.91 -4.44
CA TYR A 85 -52.49 -25.56 -3.12
C TYR A 85 -52.07 -24.62 -1.96
N ARG A 86 -51.24 -23.61 -2.22
CA ARG A 86 -50.82 -22.59 -1.22
C ARG A 86 -52.01 -21.75 -0.73
N VAL A 87 -53.00 -21.50 -1.59
CA VAL A 87 -54.15 -20.65 -1.26
C VAL A 87 -55.15 -21.44 -0.40
N GLU A 88 -55.28 -22.75 -0.63
CA GLU A 88 -56.14 -23.66 0.16
C GLU A 88 -55.70 -23.77 1.63
N THR A 89 -54.41 -23.58 1.90
CA THR A 89 -53.84 -23.54 3.26
C THR A 89 -53.87 -22.16 3.91
N GLY A 90 -54.64 -21.22 3.33
CA GLY A 90 -54.81 -19.87 3.85
C GLY A 90 -53.65 -18.93 3.56
N ASN A 91 -52.80 -19.22 2.57
CA ASN A 91 -51.74 -18.33 2.06
C ASN A 91 -50.72 -17.87 3.14
N TYR A 92 -50.37 -18.78 4.06
CA TYR A 92 -49.44 -18.48 5.16
C TYR A 92 -48.04 -18.11 4.67
N GLU A 93 -47.54 -18.81 3.65
CA GLU A 93 -46.21 -18.57 3.07
C GLU A 93 -46.07 -17.13 2.55
N TYR A 94 -47.07 -16.63 1.84
CA TYR A 94 -47.08 -15.25 1.35
C TYR A 94 -46.99 -14.24 2.49
N ARG A 95 -47.79 -14.41 3.56
CA ARG A 95 -47.73 -13.54 4.75
C ARG A 95 -46.36 -13.58 5.43
N LEU A 96 -45.75 -14.75 5.51
CA LEU A 96 -44.42 -14.92 6.09
C LEU A 96 -43.37 -14.19 5.26
N ILE A 97 -43.38 -14.37 3.93
CA ILE A 97 -42.43 -13.71 3.03
C ILE A 97 -42.61 -12.18 3.05
N LEU A 98 -43.84 -11.67 3.11
CA LEU A 98 -44.08 -10.23 3.25
C LEU A 98 -43.45 -9.65 4.53
N ARG A 99 -43.56 -10.38 5.66
CA ARG A 99 -42.91 -9.97 6.91
C ARG A 99 -41.39 -9.98 6.77
N CYS A 100 -40.81 -11.07 6.25
CA CYS A 100 -39.36 -11.18 6.03
C CYS A 100 -38.84 -10.08 5.09
N ARG A 101 -39.58 -9.75 4.02
CA ARG A 101 -39.27 -8.64 3.12
C ARG A 101 -39.20 -7.32 3.85
N GLN A 102 -40.16 -7.02 4.73
CA GLN A 102 -40.17 -5.78 5.48
C GLN A 102 -38.98 -5.69 6.44
N ASP A 103 -38.67 -6.77 7.15
CA ASP A 103 -37.52 -6.83 8.05
C ASP A 103 -36.19 -6.64 7.29
N ALA A 104 -36.06 -7.30 6.13
CA ALA A 104 -34.92 -7.13 5.24
C ALA A 104 -34.82 -5.70 4.68
N ARG A 105 -35.95 -5.07 4.33
CA ARG A 105 -36.01 -3.67 3.85
C ARG A 105 -35.42 -2.70 4.87
N VAL A 106 -35.76 -2.88 6.15
CA VAL A 106 -35.25 -2.04 7.24
C VAL A 106 -33.74 -2.23 7.41
N ARG A 107 -33.25 -3.48 7.40
CA ARG A 107 -31.80 -3.77 7.46
C ARG A 107 -31.04 -3.16 6.28
N PHE A 108 -31.54 -3.37 5.06
CA PHE A 108 -31.00 -2.81 3.83
C PHE A 108 -30.93 -1.27 3.88
N ALA A 109 -32.03 -0.61 4.25
CA ALA A 109 -32.10 0.85 4.30
C ALA A 109 -31.10 1.44 5.30
N LYS A 110 -30.95 0.81 6.47
CA LYS A 110 -29.95 1.20 7.47
C LYS A 110 -28.53 1.09 6.91
N LEU A 111 -28.16 -0.07 6.38
CA LEU A 111 -26.82 -0.29 5.82
C LEU A 111 -26.53 0.61 4.60
N ARG A 112 -27.54 0.96 3.81
CA ARG A 112 -27.40 1.94 2.72
C ARG A 112 -26.96 3.29 3.26
N SER A 113 -27.57 3.77 4.34
CA SER A 113 -27.19 5.01 5.01
C SER A 113 -25.76 4.91 5.57
N ASP A 114 -25.42 3.80 6.23
CA ASP A 114 -24.09 3.59 6.82
C ASP A 114 -22.98 3.61 5.74
N VAL A 115 -23.22 2.98 4.59
CA VAL A 115 -22.27 2.98 3.46
C VAL A 115 -22.07 4.39 2.90
N LEU A 116 -23.14 5.15 2.70
CA LEU A 116 -23.03 6.52 2.17
C LEU A 116 -22.17 7.41 3.08
N VAL A 117 -22.44 7.38 4.39
CA VAL A 117 -21.67 8.16 5.37
C VAL A 117 -20.21 7.71 5.40
N LYS A 118 -19.94 6.39 5.40
CA LYS A 118 -18.55 5.89 5.40
C LYS A 118 -17.78 6.26 4.13
N LEU A 119 -18.43 6.22 2.97
CA LEU A 119 -17.80 6.62 1.71
C LEU A 119 -17.46 8.11 1.72
N GLU A 120 -18.35 8.96 2.22
CA GLU A 120 -18.11 10.40 2.35
C GLU A 120 -16.95 10.70 3.29
N LEU A 121 -16.91 10.06 4.48
CA LEU A 121 -15.82 10.21 5.43
C LEU A 121 -14.48 9.72 4.87
N LEU A 122 -14.49 8.60 4.15
CA LEU A 122 -13.28 8.06 3.52
C LEU A 122 -12.76 9.01 2.43
N ASP A 123 -13.65 9.59 1.63
CA ASP A 123 -13.29 10.53 0.55
C ASP A 123 -12.75 11.85 1.11
N GLN A 124 -13.39 12.41 2.13
CA GLN A 124 -12.89 13.60 2.83
C GLN A 124 -11.48 13.37 3.39
N LYS A 125 -11.26 12.22 4.04
CA LYS A 125 -9.93 11.83 4.54
C LYS A 125 -8.92 11.68 3.40
N HIS A 126 -9.29 10.97 2.34
CA HIS A 126 -8.44 10.71 1.18
C HIS A 126 -7.89 11.99 0.57
N VAL A 127 -8.78 12.94 0.25
CA VAL A 127 -8.41 14.19 -0.43
C VAL A 127 -7.50 15.04 0.45
N GLN A 128 -7.84 15.20 1.73
CA GLN A 128 -7.07 16.04 2.64
C GLN A 128 -5.70 15.44 2.96
N ASP A 129 -5.67 14.17 3.35
CA ASP A 129 -4.43 13.52 3.78
C ASP A 129 -3.46 13.34 2.61
N ILE A 130 -3.91 12.87 1.44
CA ILE A 130 -2.99 12.58 0.33
C ILE A 130 -2.37 13.86 -0.22
N VAL A 131 -3.16 14.90 -0.45
CA VAL A 131 -2.64 16.18 -0.97
C VAL A 131 -1.61 16.76 0.00
N PHE A 132 -1.92 16.74 1.31
CA PHE A 132 -1.01 17.21 2.34
C PHE A 132 0.30 16.40 2.39
N GLN A 133 0.22 15.07 2.36
CA GLN A 133 1.40 14.21 2.38
C GLN A 133 2.25 14.36 1.12
N LEU A 134 1.64 14.51 -0.07
CA LEU A 134 2.36 14.76 -1.32
C LEU A 134 3.07 16.11 -1.30
N GLN A 135 2.42 17.17 -0.83
CA GLN A 135 3.05 18.48 -0.68
C GLN A 135 4.24 18.42 0.28
N ARG A 136 4.10 17.73 1.41
CA ARG A 136 5.20 17.52 2.37
C ARG A 136 6.35 16.74 1.77
N LEU A 137 6.06 15.68 1.01
CA LEU A 137 7.07 14.88 0.33
C LEU A 137 7.88 15.73 -0.66
N VAL A 138 7.19 16.46 -1.55
CA VAL A 138 7.84 17.32 -2.55
C VAL A 138 8.65 18.42 -1.88
N SER A 139 8.11 19.04 -0.83
CA SER A 139 8.81 20.09 -0.08
C SER A 139 10.07 19.56 0.59
N ALA A 140 10.00 18.38 1.23
CA ALA A 140 11.14 17.75 1.87
C ALA A 140 12.22 17.34 0.86
N LEU A 141 11.82 16.80 -0.30
CA LEU A 141 12.75 16.47 -1.39
C LEU A 141 13.41 17.72 -1.98
N SER A 142 12.63 18.77 -2.22
CA SER A 142 13.16 20.04 -2.72
C SER A 142 14.18 20.64 -1.74
N GLN A 143 13.87 20.63 -0.44
CA GLN A 143 14.79 21.09 0.58
C GLN A 143 16.08 20.26 0.61
N TYR A 144 15.97 18.92 0.62
CA TYR A 144 17.13 18.03 0.56
C TYR A 144 18.01 18.30 -0.67
N HIS A 145 17.40 18.45 -1.85
CA HIS A 145 18.14 18.77 -3.08
C HIS A 145 18.83 20.13 -3.02
N ASN A 146 18.15 21.16 -2.50
CA ASN A 146 18.73 22.50 -2.36
C ASN A 146 19.91 22.50 -1.38
N ASP A 147 19.79 21.78 -0.25
CA ASP A 147 20.86 21.64 0.75
C ASP A 147 22.08 20.91 0.15
N CYS A 148 21.86 19.80 -0.56
CA CYS A 148 22.92 19.07 -1.25
C CYS A 148 23.60 19.90 -2.34
N HIS A 149 22.80 20.60 -3.15
CA HIS A 149 23.32 21.50 -4.20
C HIS A 149 24.15 22.64 -3.60
N ALA A 150 23.72 23.23 -2.47
CA ALA A 150 24.48 24.28 -1.79
C ALA A 150 25.87 23.79 -1.35
N VAL A 151 25.94 22.59 -0.76
CA VAL A 151 27.21 21.98 -0.31
C VAL A 151 28.10 21.57 -1.50
N MET A 152 27.50 21.01 -2.56
CA MET A 152 28.27 20.62 -3.74
C MET A 152 28.81 21.84 -4.50
N LYS A 153 28.03 22.92 -4.61
CA LYS A 153 28.45 24.16 -5.29
C LYS A 153 29.68 24.79 -4.65
N THR A 154 29.82 24.69 -3.33
CA THR A 154 30.99 25.20 -2.62
C THR A 154 32.23 24.30 -2.74
N THR A 155 32.06 23.07 -3.21
CA THR A 155 33.12 22.06 -3.26
C THR A 155 33.70 22.00 -4.69
N SER A 156 34.62 22.92 -5.03
CA SER A 156 35.33 22.90 -6.32
C SER A 156 36.45 21.84 -6.31
N ILE A 157 36.14 20.64 -6.78
CA ILE A 157 37.07 19.49 -6.71
C ILE A 157 38.01 19.44 -7.92
N PHE A 158 37.68 20.09 -9.05
CA PHE A 158 38.43 19.94 -10.30
C PHE A 158 39.01 21.26 -10.84
N PRO A 159 40.21 21.20 -11.47
CA PRO A 159 41.10 20.03 -11.66
C PRO A 159 42.00 19.76 -10.44
N ILE A 160 42.11 18.49 -10.00
CA ILE A 160 43.06 18.06 -8.96
C ILE A 160 44.43 17.92 -9.61
N GLU A 161 45.26 18.95 -9.51
CA GLU A 161 46.67 18.83 -9.87
C GLU A 161 47.38 17.97 -8.80
N VAL A 162 47.57 16.69 -9.11
CA VAL A 162 48.41 15.79 -8.32
C VAL A 162 49.83 15.94 -8.84
N ASP A 163 50.71 16.58 -8.07
CA ASP A 163 52.13 16.66 -8.42
C ASP A 163 52.82 15.32 -8.08
N LEU A 164 52.81 14.38 -9.03
CA LEU A 164 53.44 13.06 -8.90
C LEU A 164 54.97 13.14 -8.71
N SER A 165 55.59 14.29 -8.95
CA SER A 165 57.05 14.44 -8.88
C SER A 165 57.62 14.33 -7.46
N ARG A 166 56.80 14.51 -6.41
CA ARG A 166 57.27 14.52 -5.00
C ARG A 166 56.96 13.26 -4.20
N SER A 167 56.17 12.31 -4.72
CA SER A 167 55.72 11.15 -3.92
C SER A 167 55.86 9.79 -4.61
N THR A 168 56.23 9.72 -5.88
CA THR A 168 56.20 8.43 -6.62
C THR A 168 57.54 7.67 -6.64
N PHE A 169 58.68 8.26 -6.23
CA PHE A 169 59.98 7.58 -6.32
C PHE A 169 60.90 7.83 -5.12
N HIS A 170 60.51 7.35 -3.95
CA HIS A 170 61.48 6.98 -2.91
C HIS A 170 61.28 5.50 -2.59
N TYR A 171 61.74 4.64 -3.50
CA TYR A 171 62.09 3.28 -3.09
C TYR A 171 63.25 3.43 -2.10
N ALA A 172 63.04 3.00 -0.85
CA ALA A 172 64.15 2.83 0.08
C ALA A 172 65.16 1.87 -0.55
N ASP A 173 66.44 2.22 -0.41
CA ASP A 173 67.60 1.47 -0.92
C ASP A 173 67.42 -0.05 -0.66
N PRO A 174 67.56 -0.93 -1.67
CA PRO A 174 67.49 -2.38 -1.49
C PRO A 174 68.52 -2.95 -0.50
N SER A 175 69.46 -2.11 -0.03
CA SER A 175 70.52 -2.49 0.89
C SER A 175 70.07 -2.65 2.36
N VAL A 176 68.86 -2.24 2.72
CA VAL A 176 68.34 -2.40 4.09
C VAL A 176 67.21 -3.43 4.09
N SER A 177 67.59 -4.69 4.34
CA SER A 177 66.64 -5.78 4.65
C SER A 177 65.91 -5.48 5.97
N PRO A 178 64.57 -5.41 6.00
CA PRO A 178 63.82 -5.29 7.25
C PRO A 178 63.73 -6.61 8.03
N TYR A 179 64.25 -7.72 7.50
CA TYR A 179 64.28 -8.99 8.20
C TYR A 179 65.51 -9.05 9.10
N GLN A 180 65.37 -8.48 10.29
CA GLN A 180 66.15 -8.88 11.45
C GLN A 180 65.15 -9.19 12.56
N ASP A 181 64.99 -10.48 12.83
CA ASP A 181 64.06 -11.05 13.79
C ASP A 181 64.28 -10.49 15.20
N GLU A 182 63.21 -10.00 15.82
CA GLU A 182 63.03 -10.10 17.28
C GLU A 182 61.63 -10.67 17.53
N GLU A 183 61.62 -11.91 18.01
CA GLU A 183 60.45 -12.60 18.55
C GLU A 183 59.94 -11.85 19.79
N GLU A 184 58.69 -11.39 19.79
CA GLU A 184 57.92 -11.22 21.03
C GLU A 184 56.52 -11.81 20.86
N GLU A 185 56.22 -12.76 21.75
CA GLU A 185 54.95 -13.46 21.91
C GLU A 185 53.86 -12.55 22.50
N ASP A 186 52.62 -12.84 22.07
CA ASP A 186 51.37 -12.75 22.83
C ASP A 186 50.80 -11.38 23.23
N ARG A 187 49.65 -11.03 22.63
CA ARG A 187 48.38 -10.82 23.35
C ARG A 187 47.24 -10.58 22.37
N GLY A 188 46.24 -11.45 22.43
CA GLY A 188 44.96 -11.27 21.75
C GLY A 188 44.17 -10.07 22.26
N ASP A 189 43.28 -9.57 21.41
CA ASP A 189 41.87 -9.48 21.75
C ASP A 189 41.07 -9.44 20.45
N ASP A 190 40.00 -10.24 20.44
CA ASP A 190 38.96 -10.28 19.43
C ASP A 190 38.23 -8.94 19.37
N ASP A 191 37.81 -8.52 18.17
CA ASP A 191 36.51 -7.87 17.87
C ASP A 191 36.59 -7.13 16.54
N ASP A 192 36.22 -7.81 15.45
CA ASP A 192 35.65 -7.19 14.24
C ASP A 192 35.03 -8.31 13.38
N ASP A 193 33.70 -8.46 13.42
CA ASP A 193 32.86 -8.70 12.23
C ASP A 193 31.40 -8.98 12.65
N GLU A 194 30.59 -7.93 12.83
CA GLU A 194 29.14 -8.03 12.69
C GLU A 194 28.71 -7.23 11.44
N LEU A 195 28.96 -7.84 10.28
CA LEU A 195 28.48 -7.38 8.98
C LEU A 195 27.10 -7.97 8.72
N LEU A 196 26.12 -7.08 8.56
CA LEU A 196 24.70 -7.34 8.32
C LEU A 196 24.46 -8.37 7.19
N GLU A 197 24.00 -9.57 7.54
CA GLU A 197 23.40 -10.51 6.59
C GLU A 197 22.01 -10.03 6.18
N ALA A 198 21.85 -9.72 4.89
CA ALA A 198 20.55 -9.60 4.25
C ALA A 198 19.98 -11.01 4.03
N GLN A 199 18.94 -11.37 4.76
CA GLN A 199 18.29 -12.67 4.65
C GLN A 199 17.40 -12.73 3.39
N GLU A 200 17.86 -13.42 2.35
CA GLU A 200 17.06 -13.80 1.19
C GLU A 200 16.04 -14.89 1.58
N MET A 201 14.77 -14.68 1.25
CA MET A 201 13.69 -15.67 1.44
C MET A 201 13.70 -16.70 0.29
N PRO A 202 13.61 -18.01 0.57
CA PRO A 202 13.69 -19.04 -0.46
C PRO A 202 12.39 -19.20 -1.27
N PRO A 203 12.46 -19.68 -2.52
CA PRO A 203 11.31 -19.94 -3.36
C PRO A 203 10.76 -21.35 -3.12
N GLY A 204 9.43 -21.47 -3.05
CA GLY A 204 8.74 -22.74 -3.35
C GLY A 204 8.00 -23.41 -2.19
N ALA A 205 6.71 -23.12 -2.09
CA ALA A 205 5.70 -24.09 -1.70
C ALA A 205 4.47 -23.86 -2.57
N ALA A 206 4.49 -24.43 -3.78
CA ALA A 206 3.29 -24.64 -4.58
C ALA A 206 2.47 -25.75 -3.92
N GLY A 207 1.29 -25.40 -3.43
CA GLY A 207 0.30 -26.30 -2.85
C GLY A 207 -1.09 -25.78 -3.24
N ASP A 208 -1.42 -26.01 -4.50
CA ASP A 208 -2.73 -26.29 -5.08
C ASP A 208 -3.99 -25.78 -4.35
N SER A 209 -4.71 -24.83 -4.97
CA SER A 209 -6.18 -24.81 -4.99
C SER A 209 -6.70 -23.75 -5.95
N LEU A 210 -7.31 -24.25 -7.04
CA LEU A 210 -8.42 -23.68 -7.80
C LEU A 210 -8.34 -22.20 -8.21
N LEU A 211 -8.29 -21.97 -9.52
CA LEU A 211 -9.50 -21.65 -10.29
C LEU A 211 -9.18 -21.64 -11.79
N SER A 212 -9.74 -22.62 -12.48
CA SER A 212 -9.90 -22.66 -13.93
C SER A 212 -10.62 -21.41 -14.41
N CYS A 213 -9.97 -20.67 -15.31
CA CYS A 213 -10.57 -19.57 -16.04
C CYS A 213 -11.21 -20.16 -17.31
N GLY A 214 -12.54 -20.21 -17.35
CA GLY A 214 -13.33 -20.43 -18.56
C GLY A 214 -13.78 -19.11 -19.19
N PRO A 215 -14.02 -19.06 -20.51
CA PRO A 215 -13.90 -17.85 -21.30
C PRO A 215 -15.13 -16.94 -21.25
N SER A 216 -14.83 -15.66 -21.45
CA SER A 216 -15.74 -14.57 -21.76
C SER A 216 -16.71 -14.89 -22.90
N THR A 217 -18.00 -14.77 -22.63
CA THR A 217 -19.01 -14.49 -23.65
C THR A 217 -19.59 -13.11 -23.41
N SER A 218 -19.44 -12.28 -24.42
CA SER A 218 -20.05 -10.97 -24.64
C SER A 218 -21.57 -11.08 -24.74
N GLU A 219 -22.29 -10.25 -23.98
CA GLU A 219 -23.72 -9.86 -24.10
C GLU A 219 -24.00 -9.10 -22.78
N GLU A 220 -24.61 -7.92 -22.63
CA GLU A 220 -25.57 -7.07 -23.36
C GLU A 220 -25.39 -5.63 -22.76
N GLY A 221 -25.82 -4.51 -23.33
CA GLY A 221 -26.99 -4.36 -24.18
C GLY A 221 -28.30 -4.13 -23.42
N ALA A 222 -28.37 -3.42 -22.28
CA ALA A 222 -29.65 -2.87 -21.80
C ALA A 222 -29.49 -1.74 -20.75
N ALA A 223 -29.50 -0.49 -21.22
CA ALA A 223 -29.82 0.67 -20.40
C ALA A 223 -31.30 1.02 -20.60
N LEU A 224 -32.12 0.75 -19.59
CA LEU A 224 -33.48 1.25 -19.39
C LEU A 224 -33.73 1.13 -17.87
N LEU A 225 -33.76 2.20 -17.08
CA LEU A 225 -34.78 3.26 -16.92
C LEU A 225 -35.48 3.08 -15.56
N LEU A 226 -35.76 4.24 -14.92
CA LEU A 226 -36.57 4.49 -13.72
C LEU A 226 -35.82 4.36 -12.38
N ALA A 227 -35.54 5.41 -11.59
CA ALA A 227 -36.37 6.56 -11.18
C ALA A 227 -37.67 6.15 -10.47
N ASP A 228 -37.54 5.71 -9.21
CA ASP A 228 -38.14 6.28 -7.98
C ASP A 228 -37.68 5.45 -6.76
#